data_AF-D8S3C4-F1
#
_entry.id   AF-D8S3C4-F1
#
_cell.length_a   1.000
_cell.length_b   1.000
_cell.length_c   1.000
_cell.angle_alpha   90.00
_cell.angle_beta   90.00
_cell.angle_gamma   90.00
#
_symmetry.space_group_name_H-M   'P 1'
#
loop_
_entity.id
_entity.type
_entity.pdbx_description
1 polymer ?
#
loop_
_entity_poly.entity_id
_entity_poly.type
_entity_poly.pdbx_seq_one_letter_code
_entity_poly.pdbx_strand_id
1 'polypeptide(L)'
;LALAMAMLESINAAVDTNPVFNPCGDTRVQVLDGFTFGLAFSSNSSFFLGRSQLSPCDRRLSNLYSGRIAAFRPRVDEISLLTVNDTSTLNADNGNELYMVSYAGSRFGARSKPHFVGDNEKIVTSFTLVLEFRKGRLINMLWKGNDCKSCSDGRDDFVCLKSGDCAVRLSHCRHRGGRVDCSIGITVTFSGTDKNNVVLNTWYQVAKLQQYSLYNLYSNLKSSVWSQLFF
;
A
#
# COMPACT_ATOMS: atom_id res chain seq x y z
N LEU A 1 10.80 3.98 -57.05
CA LEU A 1 9.69 3.74 -56.11
C LEU A 1 10.17 2.75 -55.05
N ALA A 2 10.65 3.24 -53.92
CA ALA A 2 11.00 2.41 -52.77
C ALA A 2 9.84 2.48 -51.77
N LEU A 3 9.15 1.36 -51.57
CA LEU A 3 8.09 1.21 -50.58
C LEU A 3 8.76 1.05 -49.21
N ALA A 4 8.72 2.10 -48.40
CA ALA A 4 9.02 2.01 -46.98
C ALA A 4 7.83 1.33 -46.28
N MET A 5 7.98 0.04 -45.94
CA MET A 5 7.09 -0.62 -44.99
C MET A 5 7.37 -0.06 -43.60
N ALA A 6 6.55 0.89 -43.16
CA ALA A 6 6.49 1.27 -41.76
C ALA A 6 5.95 0.07 -40.97
N MET A 7 6.80 -0.59 -40.19
CA MET A 7 6.34 -1.52 -39.16
C MET A 7 5.58 -0.70 -38.12
N LEU A 8 4.25 -0.85 -38.08
CA LEU A 8 3.51 -0.47 -36.89
C LEU A 8 3.94 -1.44 -35.79
N GLU A 9 4.81 -0.98 -34.89
CA GLU A 9 4.96 -1.62 -33.59
C GLU A 9 3.60 -1.56 -32.90
N SER A 10 2.92 -2.70 -32.84
CA SER A 10 1.73 -2.87 -32.03
C SER A 10 2.10 -2.52 -30.60
N ILE A 11 1.58 -1.40 -30.10
CA ILE A 11 1.54 -1.12 -28.67
C ILE A 11 0.66 -2.21 -28.07
N ASN A 12 1.27 -3.32 -27.65
CA ASN A 12 0.62 -4.30 -26.81
C ASN A 12 0.34 -3.60 -25.48
N ALA A 13 -0.76 -2.84 -25.42
CA ALA A 13 -1.40 -2.50 -24.17
C ALA A 13 -1.55 -3.83 -23.45
N ALA A 14 -0.75 -4.05 -22.41
CA ALA A 14 -0.74 -5.31 -21.70
C ALA A 14 -2.15 -5.52 -21.17
N VAL A 15 -2.88 -6.42 -21.83
CA VAL A 15 -4.27 -6.69 -21.54
C VAL A 15 -4.28 -7.39 -20.21
N ASP A 16 -4.84 -6.76 -19.18
CA ASP A 16 -5.08 -7.39 -17.88
C ASP A 16 -5.86 -8.69 -18.11
N THR A 17 -5.22 -9.83 -17.83
CA THR A 17 -5.83 -11.16 -18.05
C THR A 17 -6.45 -11.74 -16.78
N ASN A 18 -6.37 -11.05 -15.65
CA ASN A 18 -6.86 -11.55 -14.38
C ASN A 18 -8.32 -11.09 -14.15
N PRO A 19 -9.33 -11.97 -14.17
CA PRO A 19 -10.72 -11.57 -13.99
C PRO A 19 -11.13 -11.35 -12.52
N VAL A 20 -10.22 -11.53 -11.55
CA VAL A 20 -10.57 -11.55 -10.12
C VAL A 20 -10.53 -10.15 -9.52
N PHE A 21 -11.69 -9.51 -9.35
CA PHE A 21 -11.84 -8.17 -8.75
C PHE A 21 -12.19 -8.18 -7.26
N ASN A 22 -12.41 -9.36 -6.67
CA ASN A 22 -12.70 -9.49 -5.24
C ASN A 22 -11.39 -9.74 -4.49
N PRO A 23 -11.03 -8.94 -3.45
CA PRO A 23 -9.86 -9.19 -2.61
C PRO A 23 -9.79 -10.61 -2.05
N CYS A 24 -10.92 -11.26 -1.79
CA CYS A 24 -10.98 -12.62 -1.24
C CYS A 24 -10.95 -13.73 -2.31
N GLY A 25 -10.88 -13.38 -3.59
CA GLY A 25 -10.75 -14.35 -4.68
C GLY A 25 -9.32 -14.87 -4.81
N ASP A 26 -9.16 -16.18 -4.92
CA ASP A 26 -7.86 -16.77 -5.24
C ASP A 26 -7.55 -16.56 -6.74
N THR A 27 -6.32 -16.17 -7.07
CA THR A 27 -5.91 -15.96 -8.46
C THR A 27 -4.43 -16.30 -8.68
N ARG A 28 -4.03 -16.41 -9.95
CA ARG A 28 -2.63 -16.37 -10.38
C ARG A 28 -2.43 -15.24 -11.37
N VAL A 29 -1.41 -14.43 -11.14
CA VAL A 29 -1.13 -13.26 -11.96
C VAL A 29 0.13 -13.44 -12.81
N GLN A 30 0.16 -12.76 -13.95
CA GLN A 30 1.38 -12.44 -14.68
C GLN A 30 1.74 -10.95 -14.52
N VAL A 31 2.94 -10.58 -14.97
CA VAL A 31 3.33 -9.17 -15.12
C VAL A 31 2.25 -8.40 -15.89
N LEU A 32 1.95 -7.18 -15.43
CA LEU A 32 0.94 -6.25 -15.96
C LEU A 32 -0.54 -6.65 -15.76
N ASP A 33 -0.84 -7.84 -15.22
CA ASP A 33 -2.19 -8.12 -14.72
C ASP A 33 -2.55 -7.16 -13.59
N GLY A 34 -3.84 -6.85 -13.45
CA GLY A 34 -4.36 -6.20 -12.25
C GLY A 34 -4.42 -7.20 -11.11
N PHE A 35 -3.92 -6.85 -9.92
CA PHE A 35 -4.02 -7.70 -8.73
C PHE A 35 -4.86 -7.03 -7.66
N THR A 36 -6.03 -7.60 -7.36
CA THR A 36 -6.88 -7.05 -6.30
C THR A 36 -6.45 -7.52 -4.91
N PHE A 37 -6.27 -6.57 -4.00
CA PHE A 37 -6.11 -6.82 -2.57
C PHE A 37 -6.92 -5.80 -1.76
N GLY A 38 -7.15 -6.12 -0.49
CA GLY A 38 -7.87 -5.27 0.45
C GLY A 38 -6.97 -4.78 1.57
N LEU A 39 -7.36 -3.66 2.16
CA LEU A 39 -6.87 -3.13 3.42
C LEU A 39 -8.05 -3.06 4.37
N ALA A 40 -7.89 -3.62 5.56
CA ALA A 40 -8.85 -3.51 6.65
C ALA A 40 -8.25 -2.67 7.77
N PHE A 41 -9.02 -1.71 8.26
CA PHE A 41 -8.66 -0.83 9.37
C PHE A 41 -9.54 -1.13 10.59
N SER A 42 -8.91 -1.42 11.72
CA SER A 42 -9.59 -1.68 13.00
C SER A 42 -8.60 -1.61 14.16
N SER A 43 -9.06 -1.87 15.39
CA SER A 43 -8.17 -2.10 16.53
C SER A 43 -7.37 -3.40 16.35
N ASN A 44 -6.21 -3.50 17.00
CA ASN A 44 -5.33 -4.67 16.87
C ASN A 44 -6.06 -5.99 17.18
N SER A 45 -6.81 -6.03 18.28
CA SER A 45 -7.51 -7.22 18.76
C SER A 45 -8.57 -7.74 17.78
N SER A 46 -9.15 -6.87 16.95
CA SER A 46 -10.19 -7.24 15.99
C SER A 46 -9.71 -8.18 14.88
N PHE A 47 -8.38 -8.28 14.67
CA PHE A 47 -7.79 -9.18 13.67
C PHE A 47 -7.48 -10.57 14.22
N PHE A 48 -7.73 -10.82 15.51
CA PHE A 48 -7.38 -12.07 16.19
C PHE A 48 -8.60 -12.79 16.75
N LEU A 49 -8.57 -14.11 16.63
CA LEU A 49 -9.43 -15.00 17.41
C LEU A 49 -8.52 -15.83 18.31
N GLY A 50 -8.49 -15.48 19.61
CA GLY A 50 -7.53 -16.04 20.56
C GLY A 50 -6.09 -15.63 20.19
N ARG A 51 -5.23 -16.60 19.89
CA ARG A 51 -3.84 -16.36 19.46
C ARG A 51 -3.65 -16.38 17.94
N SER A 52 -4.70 -16.65 17.19
CA SER A 52 -4.62 -16.82 15.74
C SER A 52 -5.08 -15.55 15.02
N GLN A 53 -4.19 -14.98 14.21
CA GLN A 53 -4.57 -13.90 13.31
C GLN A 53 -5.36 -14.46 12.13
N LEU A 54 -6.60 -13.98 11.98
CA LEU A 54 -7.48 -14.39 10.90
C LEU A 54 -7.38 -13.41 9.72
N SER A 55 -7.64 -13.91 8.51
CA SER A 55 -7.74 -13.06 7.32
C SER A 55 -9.06 -12.29 7.36
N PRO A 56 -9.13 -11.02 6.96
CA PRO A 56 -10.39 -10.30 6.75
C PRO A 56 -11.40 -10.98 5.80
N CYS A 57 -10.98 -11.99 5.03
CA CYS A 57 -11.85 -12.84 4.24
C CYS A 57 -12.49 -14.02 5.02
N ASP A 58 -12.09 -14.23 6.28
CA ASP A 58 -12.59 -15.30 7.14
C ASP A 58 -13.94 -14.91 7.74
N ARG A 59 -14.96 -15.72 7.49
CA ARG A 59 -16.34 -15.46 7.94
C ARG A 59 -16.49 -15.42 9.46
N ARG A 60 -15.53 -15.99 10.21
CA ARG A 60 -15.50 -15.96 11.68
C ARG A 60 -15.16 -14.58 12.23
N LEU A 61 -14.59 -13.70 11.40
CA LEU A 61 -14.41 -12.29 11.72
C LEU A 61 -15.69 -11.51 11.40
N SER A 62 -16.81 -11.93 11.98
CA SER A 62 -18.10 -11.23 11.87
C SER A 62 -18.06 -9.81 12.45
N ASN A 63 -17.02 -9.46 13.22
CA ASN A 63 -16.82 -8.12 13.80
C ASN A 63 -15.99 -7.17 12.91
N LEU A 64 -15.36 -7.65 11.82
CA LEU A 64 -14.67 -6.76 10.88
C LEU A 64 -15.63 -5.98 9.98
N TYR A 65 -16.91 -6.33 9.94
CA TYR A 65 -17.95 -5.58 9.23
C TYR A 65 -18.20 -4.18 9.82
N SER A 66 -17.66 -3.87 11.00
CA SER A 66 -17.60 -2.52 11.57
C SER A 66 -16.29 -1.78 11.25
N GLY A 67 -15.32 -2.46 10.63
CA GLY A 67 -14.04 -1.92 10.22
C GLY A 67 -14.10 -1.33 8.81
N ARG A 68 -13.24 -0.36 8.54
CA ARG A 68 -13.20 0.31 7.23
C ARG A 68 -12.35 -0.51 6.30
N ILE A 69 -12.87 -0.77 5.11
CA ILE A 69 -12.19 -1.58 4.10
C ILE A 69 -11.94 -0.72 2.88
N ALA A 70 -10.73 -0.80 2.33
CA ALA A 70 -10.38 -0.23 1.04
C ALA A 70 -9.86 -1.35 0.13
N ALA A 71 -10.32 -1.40 -1.11
CA ALA A 71 -9.84 -2.37 -2.10
C ALA A 71 -9.05 -1.65 -3.20
N PHE A 72 -7.92 -2.21 -3.57
CA PHE A 72 -7.04 -1.67 -4.60
C PHE A 72 -6.70 -2.73 -5.61
N ARG A 73 -6.39 -2.29 -6.84
CA ARG A 73 -6.03 -3.16 -7.95
C ARG A 73 -4.85 -2.59 -8.74
N PRO A 74 -3.64 -2.53 -8.16
CA PRO A 74 -2.44 -2.14 -8.88
C PRO A 74 -2.10 -3.15 -9.98
N ARG A 75 -1.32 -2.70 -10.97
CA ARG A 75 -0.70 -3.57 -11.98
C ARG A 75 0.52 -4.28 -11.40
N VAL A 76 0.63 -5.56 -11.70
CA VAL A 76 1.72 -6.41 -11.21
C VAL A 76 3.03 -6.00 -11.84
N ASP A 77 4.04 -5.85 -10.98
CA ASP A 77 5.38 -5.33 -11.29
C ASP A 77 5.40 -3.88 -11.80
N GLU A 78 4.45 -3.06 -11.35
CA GLU A 78 4.46 -1.60 -11.49
C GLU A 78 4.41 -0.95 -10.10
N ILE A 79 5.32 0.00 -9.81
CA ILE A 79 5.29 0.72 -8.53
C ILE A 79 4.03 1.58 -8.49
N SER A 80 3.14 1.30 -7.55
CA SER A 80 1.89 2.04 -7.39
C SER A 80 1.89 2.87 -6.11
N LEU A 81 1.43 4.11 -6.17
CA LEU A 81 1.13 4.92 -4.98
C LEU A 81 -0.38 4.97 -4.78
N LEU A 82 -0.85 4.35 -3.70
CA LEU A 82 -2.26 4.30 -3.35
C LEU A 82 -2.55 5.34 -2.27
N THR A 83 -3.69 6.02 -2.36
CA THR A 83 -4.11 7.00 -1.36
C THR A 83 -5.45 6.59 -0.77
N VAL A 84 -5.56 6.66 0.55
CA VAL A 84 -6.83 6.50 1.27
C VAL A 84 -7.35 7.89 1.63
N ASN A 85 -8.40 8.34 0.93
CA ASN A 85 -8.88 9.72 0.92
C ASN A 85 -9.66 10.17 2.18
N ASP A 86 -9.67 9.39 3.26
CA ASP A 86 -10.58 9.64 4.38
C ASP A 86 -9.90 9.41 5.74
N THR A 87 -8.78 10.10 6.00
CA THR A 87 -8.08 10.02 7.28
C THR A 87 -8.74 10.84 8.38
N SER A 88 -9.58 11.82 8.03
CA SER A 88 -10.38 12.62 8.97
C SER A 88 -11.44 11.81 9.69
N THR A 89 -11.96 10.78 9.03
CA THR A 89 -12.87 9.85 9.67
C THR A 89 -12.10 8.79 10.44
N LEU A 90 -10.81 8.50 10.15
CA LEU A 90 -9.95 7.57 10.90
C LEU A 90 -9.57 8.14 12.28
N ASN A 91 -10.51 8.82 12.93
CA ASN A 91 -10.46 9.04 14.35
C ASN A 91 -10.32 7.66 14.98
N ALA A 92 -9.26 7.52 15.78
CA ALA A 92 -9.18 6.51 16.82
C ALA A 92 -10.44 6.65 17.68
N ASP A 93 -11.53 5.98 17.28
CA ASP A 93 -12.79 6.05 18.01
C ASP A 93 -12.50 5.66 19.46
N ASN A 94 -12.74 6.61 20.35
CA ASN A 94 -12.58 6.49 21.80
C ASN A 94 -11.15 6.23 22.29
N GLY A 95 -10.12 6.72 21.58
CA GLY A 95 -8.73 6.67 22.03
C GLY A 95 -8.02 5.34 21.89
N ASN A 96 -8.51 4.50 20.98
CA ASN A 96 -7.89 3.23 20.65
C ASN A 96 -6.96 3.35 19.44
N GLU A 97 -5.79 2.73 19.54
CA GLU A 97 -4.84 2.60 18.44
C GLU A 97 -5.50 1.96 17.20
N LEU A 98 -5.28 2.59 16.04
CA LEU A 98 -5.74 2.11 14.75
C LEU A 98 -4.65 1.28 14.07
N TYR A 99 -5.03 0.11 13.60
CA TYR A 99 -4.17 -0.82 12.88
C TYR A 99 -4.74 -1.12 11.50
N MET A 100 -3.83 -1.40 10.57
CA MET A 100 -4.13 -1.80 9.20
C MET A 100 -3.61 -3.21 8.94
N VAL A 101 -4.44 -4.04 8.30
CA VAL A 101 -4.06 -5.35 7.76
C VAL A 101 -4.35 -5.36 6.26
N SER A 102 -3.32 -5.65 5.47
CA SER A 102 -3.48 -5.96 4.06
C SER A 102 -3.77 -7.45 3.88
N TYR A 103 -4.66 -7.78 2.94
CA TYR A 103 -5.12 -9.14 2.70
C TYR A 103 -5.50 -9.37 1.25
N ALA A 104 -5.30 -10.60 0.77
CA ALA A 104 -5.87 -11.06 -0.49
C ALA A 104 -5.97 -12.59 -0.52
N GLY A 105 -6.91 -13.12 -1.29
CA GLY A 105 -7.23 -14.55 -1.42
C GLY A 105 -8.10 -15.10 -0.29
N SER A 106 -8.58 -16.33 -0.46
CA SER A 106 -9.40 -17.03 0.54
C SER A 106 -8.72 -18.30 1.02
N ARG A 107 -8.63 -19.34 0.17
CA ARG A 107 -8.04 -20.63 0.55
C ARG A 107 -6.52 -20.56 0.64
N PHE A 108 -5.92 -19.79 -0.27
CA PHE A 108 -4.47 -19.54 -0.31
C PHE A 108 -4.17 -18.09 0.05
N GLY A 109 -5.07 -17.45 0.80
CA GLY A 109 -4.99 -16.04 1.06
C GLY A 109 -3.81 -15.67 1.94
N ALA A 110 -3.08 -14.63 1.55
CA ALA A 110 -2.03 -14.03 2.35
C ALA A 110 -2.59 -12.81 3.09
N ARG A 111 -1.96 -12.51 4.22
CA ARG A 111 -2.26 -11.34 5.04
C ARG A 111 -0.99 -10.83 5.67
N SER A 112 -0.89 -9.53 5.82
CA SER A 112 0.19 -8.92 6.61
C SER A 112 -0.11 -9.02 8.10
N LYS A 113 0.91 -8.79 8.93
CA LYS A 113 0.70 -8.51 10.36
C LYS A 113 -0.03 -7.17 10.52
N PRO A 114 -0.83 -6.98 11.58
CA PRO A 114 -1.39 -5.67 11.90
C PRO A 114 -0.28 -4.65 12.03
N HIS A 115 -0.43 -3.54 11.34
CA HIS A 115 0.55 -2.48 11.28
C HIS A 115 -0.06 -1.18 11.80
N PHE A 116 0.67 -0.49 12.67
CA PHE A 116 0.17 0.70 13.35
C PHE A 116 -0.05 1.82 12.34
N VAL A 117 -1.23 2.42 12.39
CA VAL A 117 -1.59 3.57 11.56
C VAL A 117 -1.58 4.85 12.38
N GLY A 118 -2.15 4.85 13.57
CA GLY A 118 -2.23 6.06 14.38
C GLY A 118 -3.00 5.87 15.68
N ASP A 119 -2.97 6.90 16.50
CA ASP A 119 -3.73 7.02 17.75
C ASP A 119 -4.28 8.46 17.86
N ASN A 120 -4.62 8.92 19.07
CA ASN A 120 -5.12 10.29 19.30
C ASN A 120 -4.06 11.39 19.18
N GLU A 121 -2.78 11.04 19.16
CA GLU A 121 -1.66 12.00 19.18
C GLU A 121 -0.91 12.04 17.85
N LYS A 122 -0.80 10.90 17.15
CA LYS A 122 0.08 10.74 15.99
C LYS A 122 -0.50 9.78 14.95
N ILE A 123 -0.10 9.98 13.70
CA ILE A 123 -0.53 9.18 12.55
C ILE A 123 0.65 8.94 11.60
N VAL A 124 0.79 7.71 11.11
CA VAL A 124 1.72 7.34 10.04
C VAL A 124 1.00 7.56 8.71
N THR A 125 1.64 8.35 7.83
CA THR A 125 1.03 8.79 6.57
C THR A 125 1.66 8.14 5.35
N SER A 126 2.78 7.45 5.50
CA SER A 126 3.49 6.80 4.39
C SER A 126 3.85 5.37 4.77
N PHE A 127 3.38 4.42 3.96
CA PHE A 127 3.64 2.99 4.13
C PHE A 127 4.26 2.41 2.87
N THR A 128 5.08 1.37 3.04
CA THR A 128 5.54 0.55 1.92
C THR A 128 5.05 -0.88 2.11
N LEU A 129 4.31 -1.38 1.12
CA LEU A 129 3.76 -2.73 1.08
C LEU A 129 4.45 -3.54 -0.02
N VAL A 130 5.01 -4.69 0.35
CA VAL A 130 5.61 -5.66 -0.56
C VAL A 130 4.67 -6.85 -0.72
N LEU A 131 4.25 -7.11 -1.96
CA LEU A 131 3.47 -8.27 -2.33
C LEU A 131 4.40 -9.34 -2.89
N GLU A 132 4.57 -10.44 -2.16
CA GLU A 132 5.47 -11.52 -2.53
C GLU A 132 4.70 -12.61 -3.26
N PHE A 133 5.10 -12.90 -4.50
CA PHE A 133 4.49 -13.93 -5.33
C PHE A 133 5.42 -15.10 -5.56
N ARG A 134 4.85 -16.31 -5.64
CA ARG A 134 5.55 -17.52 -6.07
C ARG A 134 4.75 -18.23 -7.14
N LYS A 135 5.29 -18.30 -8.36
CA LYS A 135 4.61 -18.84 -9.54
C LYS A 135 3.22 -18.18 -9.74
N GLY A 136 3.17 -16.87 -9.59
CA GLY A 136 1.99 -16.03 -9.77
C GLY A 136 0.98 -16.08 -8.63
N ARG A 137 1.25 -16.84 -7.56
CA ARG A 137 0.39 -16.85 -6.36
C ARG A 137 0.96 -15.97 -5.28
N LEU A 138 0.13 -15.12 -4.69
CA LEU A 138 0.51 -14.35 -3.52
C LEU A 138 0.82 -15.32 -2.36
N ILE A 139 1.99 -15.18 -1.74
CA ILE A 139 2.42 -15.97 -0.59
C ILE A 139 2.61 -15.14 0.66
N ASN A 140 2.92 -13.85 0.51
CA ASN A 140 3.15 -12.96 1.64
C ASN A 140 2.80 -11.51 1.32
N MET A 141 2.49 -10.75 2.36
CA MET A 141 2.27 -9.31 2.31
C MET A 141 3.04 -8.68 3.46
N LEU A 142 4.03 -7.85 3.13
CA LEU A 142 4.99 -7.37 4.11
C LEU A 142 4.99 -5.84 4.15
N TRP A 143 4.84 -5.30 5.35
CA TRP A 143 5.07 -3.88 5.60
C TRP A 143 6.57 -3.65 5.79
N LYS A 144 7.11 -2.65 5.11
CA LYS A 144 8.52 -2.27 5.25
C LYS A 144 8.62 -0.83 5.76
N GLY A 145 9.25 -0.69 6.93
CA GLY A 145 9.53 0.60 7.55
C GLY A 145 10.76 1.29 6.94
N ASN A 146 10.79 2.61 6.95
CA ASN A 146 11.83 3.40 6.27
C ASN A 146 13.01 3.77 7.19
N ASP A 147 13.20 3.06 8.30
CA ASP A 147 14.23 3.31 9.32
C ASP A 147 14.21 4.76 9.82
N CYS A 148 13.01 5.36 9.90
CA CYS A 148 12.77 6.75 10.24
C CYS A 148 13.54 7.78 9.38
N LYS A 149 14.06 7.40 8.20
CA LYS A 149 14.77 8.32 7.31
C LYS A 149 13.91 9.50 6.89
N SER A 150 12.60 9.31 6.75
CA SER A 150 11.64 10.38 6.46
C SER A 150 11.39 11.36 7.62
N CYS A 151 11.83 11.03 8.84
CA CYS A 151 11.74 11.89 10.03
C CYS A 151 13.02 12.73 10.26
N SER A 152 14.06 12.58 9.42
CA SER A 152 15.43 13.05 9.71
C SER A 152 15.64 14.57 9.61
N ASP A 153 14.61 15.33 9.23
CA ASP A 153 14.72 16.78 8.98
C ASP A 153 14.67 17.65 10.25
N GLY A 154 14.70 17.03 11.44
CA GLY A 154 14.83 17.76 12.72
C GLY A 154 13.64 18.65 13.09
N ARG A 155 12.47 18.45 12.48
CA ARG A 155 11.24 19.18 12.79
C ARG A 155 10.44 18.45 13.88
N ASP A 156 9.93 19.20 14.85
CA ASP A 156 9.09 18.69 15.95
C ASP A 156 7.76 18.06 15.50
N ASP A 157 7.41 18.24 14.22
CA ASP A 157 6.21 17.72 13.56
C ASP A 157 6.21 16.17 13.48
N PHE A 158 7.38 15.54 13.48
CA PHE A 158 7.57 14.11 13.18
C PHE A 158 8.09 13.30 14.37
N VAL A 159 7.64 12.05 14.49
CA VAL A 159 8.01 11.11 15.56
C VAL A 159 8.41 9.77 14.94
N CYS A 160 9.63 9.31 15.24
CA CYS A 160 10.11 7.99 14.85
C CYS A 160 9.49 6.90 15.74
N LEU A 161 8.80 5.94 15.13
CA LEU A 161 8.23 4.79 15.83
C LEU A 161 9.23 3.64 15.95
N LYS A 162 9.04 2.76 16.94
CA LYS A 162 9.87 1.54 17.11
C LYS A 162 9.82 0.60 15.90
N SER A 163 8.76 0.67 15.09
CA SER A 163 8.62 -0.08 13.85
C SER A 163 9.52 0.42 12.71
N GLY A 164 10.20 1.56 12.89
CA GLY A 164 10.98 2.24 11.85
C GLY A 164 10.13 3.15 10.95
N ASP A 165 8.85 3.34 11.30
CA ASP A 165 7.94 4.24 10.58
C ASP A 165 8.02 5.67 11.11
N CYS A 166 7.73 6.61 10.24
CA CYS A 166 7.69 8.03 10.58
C CYS A 166 6.24 8.47 10.75
N ALA A 167 5.89 8.91 11.97
CA ALA A 167 4.57 9.41 12.30
C ALA A 167 4.57 10.95 12.34
N VAL A 168 3.44 11.56 12.02
CA VAL A 168 3.17 12.98 12.14
C VAL A 168 2.28 13.19 13.36
N ARG A 169 2.57 14.20 14.18
CA ARG A 169 1.67 14.62 15.26
C ARG A 169 0.35 15.15 14.68
N LEU A 170 -0.78 14.68 15.20
CA LEU A 170 -2.11 15.03 14.70
C LEU A 170 -2.43 16.53 14.78
N SER A 171 -1.85 17.25 15.74
CA SER A 171 -1.96 18.71 15.85
C SER A 171 -1.39 19.45 14.62
N HIS A 172 -0.49 18.82 13.86
CA HIS A 172 0.16 19.43 12.68
C HIS A 172 -0.57 19.08 11.37
N CYS A 173 -1.60 18.23 11.43
CA CYS A 173 -2.39 17.84 10.26
C CYS A 173 -3.39 18.94 9.86
N ARG A 174 -3.56 19.17 8.55
CA ARG A 174 -4.45 20.21 7.98
C ARG A 174 -5.88 20.18 8.50
N HIS A 175 -6.46 18.99 8.63
CA HIS A 175 -7.82 18.82 9.16
C HIS A 175 -7.99 19.22 10.65
N ARG A 176 -6.89 19.49 11.36
CA ARG A 176 -6.84 19.89 12.77
C ARG A 176 -6.22 21.29 12.95
N GLY A 177 -6.12 22.06 11.86
CA GLY A 177 -5.56 23.41 11.84
C GLY A 177 -4.06 23.52 11.58
N GLY A 178 -3.39 22.40 11.30
CA GLY A 178 -1.96 22.38 10.96
C GLY A 178 -1.66 22.58 9.46
N ARG A 179 -0.40 22.41 9.06
CA ARG A 179 0.06 22.65 7.66
C ARG A 179 0.34 21.36 6.88
N VAL A 180 0.48 20.23 7.57
CA VAL A 180 0.88 18.93 7.00
C VAL A 180 -0.34 18.19 6.46
N ASP A 181 -0.25 17.65 5.24
CA ASP A 181 -1.26 16.75 4.72
C ASP A 181 -1.06 15.35 5.31
N CYS A 182 -2.04 14.89 6.08
CA CYS A 182 -2.00 13.60 6.77
C CYS A 182 -2.84 12.53 6.05
N SER A 183 -2.96 12.63 4.74
CA SER A 183 -3.51 11.57 3.90
C SER A 183 -2.59 10.34 3.92
N ILE A 184 -3.17 9.15 4.05
CA ILE A 184 -2.41 7.89 4.04
C ILE A 184 -2.05 7.54 2.58
N GLY A 185 -0.74 7.47 2.32
CA GLY A 185 -0.14 7.00 1.09
C GLY A 185 0.53 5.63 1.29
N ILE A 186 0.32 4.72 0.35
CA ILE A 186 0.86 3.36 0.40
C ILE A 186 1.58 3.08 -0.92
N THR A 187 2.89 2.92 -0.86
CA THR A 187 3.70 2.47 -1.98
C THR A 187 3.63 0.95 -2.06
N VAL A 188 3.06 0.43 -3.13
CA VAL A 188 2.97 -1.01 -3.39
C VAL A 188 4.07 -1.44 -4.34
N THR A 189 4.72 -2.54 -3.99
CA THR A 189 5.82 -3.14 -4.75
C THR A 189 5.66 -4.66 -4.81
N PHE A 190 6.33 -5.28 -5.77
CA PHE A 190 6.22 -6.70 -6.04
C PHE A 190 7.58 -7.39 -5.95
N SER A 191 7.55 -8.63 -5.48
CA SER A 191 8.73 -9.51 -5.43
C SER A 191 8.38 -10.94 -5.77
N GLY A 192 9.38 -11.72 -6.17
CA GLY A 192 9.24 -13.16 -6.45
C GLY A 192 8.97 -13.44 -7.91
N THR A 193 8.01 -14.32 -8.23
CA THR A 193 7.74 -14.74 -9.62
C THR A 193 6.27 -14.81 -9.98
N ASP A 194 5.98 -14.50 -11.25
CA ASP A 194 4.66 -14.54 -11.86
C ASP A 194 4.26 -15.97 -12.31
N LYS A 195 3.04 -16.15 -12.87
CA LYS A 195 2.53 -17.49 -13.29
C LYS A 195 3.35 -18.15 -14.40
N ASN A 196 4.11 -17.36 -15.16
CA ASN A 196 5.00 -17.78 -16.23
C ASN A 196 6.47 -17.91 -15.77
N ASN A 197 6.74 -17.74 -14.47
CA ASN A 197 8.07 -17.70 -13.85
C ASN A 197 8.92 -16.48 -14.23
N VAL A 198 8.31 -15.39 -14.71
CA VAL A 198 8.97 -14.10 -14.87
C VAL A 198 9.22 -13.51 -13.48
N VAL A 199 10.42 -12.96 -13.27
CA VAL A 199 10.82 -12.36 -11.99
C VAL A 199 10.17 -10.99 -11.81
N LEU A 200 9.57 -10.75 -10.65
CA LEU A 200 9.04 -9.45 -10.23
C LEU A 200 10.12 -8.66 -9.50
N ASN A 201 10.42 -7.45 -9.95
CA ASN A 201 11.62 -6.70 -9.54
C ASN A 201 11.35 -5.32 -8.93
N THR A 202 10.12 -4.82 -8.94
CA THR A 202 9.80 -3.48 -8.43
C THR A 202 10.21 -3.24 -6.97
N TRP A 203 10.19 -4.26 -6.11
CA TRP A 203 10.72 -4.14 -4.74
C TRP A 203 12.20 -3.72 -4.70
N TYR A 204 13.04 -4.34 -5.52
CA TYR A 204 14.47 -4.00 -5.59
C TYR A 204 14.71 -2.61 -6.16
N GLN A 205 13.84 -2.16 -7.07
CA GLN A 205 13.87 -0.80 -7.60
C GLN A 205 13.56 0.23 -6.50
N VAL A 206 12.52 -0.01 -5.69
CA VAL A 206 12.20 0.88 -4.55
C VAL A 206 13.28 0.85 -3.48
N ALA A 207 13.88 -0.30 -3.18
CA ALA A 207 14.99 -0.37 -2.23
C ALA A 207 16.18 0.49 -2.66
N LYS A 208 16.50 0.50 -3.98
CA LYS A 208 17.51 1.39 -4.56
C LYS A 208 17.07 2.86 -4.51
N LEU A 209 15.80 3.15 -4.83
CA LEU A 209 15.27 4.52 -4.78
C LEU A 209 15.25 5.07 -3.33
N GLN A 210 14.88 4.27 -2.34
CA GLN A 210 14.91 4.63 -0.91
C GLN A 210 16.32 4.91 -0.38
N GLN A 211 17.37 4.36 -1.01
CA GLN A 211 18.75 4.74 -0.71
C GLN A 211 19.05 6.20 -1.11
N TYR A 212 18.32 6.77 -2.07
CA TYR A 212 18.49 8.13 -2.56
C TYR A 212 17.56 9.18 -1.90
N SER A 213 16.98 8.87 -0.72
CA SER A 213 16.07 9.76 0.02
C SER A 213 14.87 10.24 -0.81
N LEU A 214 13.92 9.33 -1.01
CA LEU A 214 12.67 9.56 -1.76
C LEU A 214 11.74 10.64 -1.18
N TYR A 215 12.01 11.16 0.03
CA TYR A 215 11.18 12.20 0.61
C TYR A 215 11.14 13.43 -0.31
N ASN A 216 12.29 13.91 -0.79
CA ASN A 216 12.37 15.05 -1.70
C ASN A 216 11.78 14.74 -3.09
N LEU A 217 11.92 13.52 -3.60
CA LEU A 217 11.38 13.15 -4.91
C LEU A 217 9.85 13.02 -4.89
N TYR A 218 9.26 12.40 -3.86
CA TYR A 218 7.81 12.22 -3.75
C TYR A 218 7.08 13.46 -3.24
N SER A 219 7.69 14.27 -2.35
CA SER A 219 7.14 15.58 -1.99
C SER A 219 7.09 16.51 -3.20
N ASN A 220 8.14 16.47 -4.05
CA ASN A 220 8.22 17.30 -5.24
C ASN A 220 7.36 16.78 -6.40
N LEU A 221 7.18 15.46 -6.56
CA LEU A 221 6.21 14.91 -7.52
C LEU A 221 4.77 15.29 -7.14
N LYS A 222 4.44 15.26 -5.84
CA LYS A 222 3.15 15.75 -5.36
C LYS A 222 2.99 17.26 -5.55
N SER A 223 4.04 18.07 -5.60
CA SER A 223 3.90 19.48 -6.00
C SER A 223 3.92 19.68 -7.54
N SER A 224 4.67 18.89 -8.29
CA SER A 224 4.85 19.07 -9.74
C SER A 224 3.66 18.54 -10.55
N VAL A 225 2.98 17.48 -10.08
CA VAL A 225 1.73 17.00 -10.70
C VAL A 225 0.61 18.03 -10.51
N TRP A 226 0.60 18.75 -9.38
CA TRP A 226 -0.36 19.85 -9.16
C TRP A 226 -0.05 21.11 -9.98
N SER A 227 1.21 21.36 -10.35
CA SER A 227 1.56 22.49 -11.22
C SER A 227 1.34 22.20 -12.72
N GLN A 228 1.09 20.95 -13.10
CA GLN A 228 0.87 20.54 -14.50
C GLN A 228 -0.59 20.22 -14.82
N LEU A 229 -1.47 20.10 -13.81
CA LEU A 229 -2.92 19.87 -13.98
C LEU A 229 -3.77 21.12 -13.78
N PHE A 230 -3.14 22.28 -13.54
CA PHE A 230 -3.79 23.59 -13.52
C PHE A 230 -3.03 24.57 -14.42
N PHE A 231 -3.23 24.43 -15.73
CA PHE A 231 -3.30 25.50 -16.72
C PHE A 231 -4.35 25.12 -17.76
#